data_AF-A0A815I3H7-F1
#
_entry.id   AF-A0A815I3H7-F1
#
_cell.length_a   1.000
_cell.length_b   1.000
_cell.length_c   1.000
_cell.angle_alpha   90.00
_cell.angle_beta   90.00
_cell.angle_gamma   90.00
#
_symmetry.space_group_name_H-M   'P 1'
#
loop_
_entity.id
_entity.type
_entity.pdbx_description
1 polymer ?
#
loop_
_entity_poly.entity_id
_entity_poly.type
_entity_poly.pdbx_seq_one_letter_code
_entity_poly.pdbx_strand_id
1 'polypeptide(L)'
;MRRPDRTFDPYAESPVDGVIAAFCSVRVISGQFLSDKKIGTYVEVDMYGLPADTIRKEYRTKTIPANGLNPRYDESVFEFRKIVLPDLAILRIAVYEETGKLIGQRVLPLDGLQAGYRHISLRTEGNFPLSLPTIFCQIILKSYVPDGLSDFVNQLNQPLLMKKTEDLLNASVTTSSDAGPNSSSSSVRRARAIESTSTPSLDSKATTTSVGAASSLSTNTVSTTDTTSLASSTIKPKTPVETMTLISLDYLREQKSFCKLKHKQDKDLALMKKKHAKEQTALGEQQSKIMSKARTDCEKLARSPMLGGGGARKDLSNGSNLTAVKGDPKLMDLINEQNVEWTTLVQRQLIEMNALRRQHAREQCDLLRLLLDETQKNQIKEITERHLKEKKDLELSQVRQNIEDSKRLGSEKNIRNKMELDRRVRELKSNNTKKFVEERKRQTMKHEREKDNLTKSHETQKTTLLAEIDKMLEYSVNYQDETPMARFPSSSV
;
A
#
# COMPACT_ATOMS: atom_id res chain seq x y z
N MET A 1 -18.52 -19.41 25.68
CA MET A 1 -19.22 -20.71 25.77
C MET A 1 -18.64 -21.73 26.77
N ARG A 2 -17.41 -21.61 27.32
CA ARG A 2 -16.87 -22.57 28.33
C ARG A 2 -16.90 -22.07 29.79
N ARG A 3 -17.89 -21.25 30.18
CA ARG A 3 -18.01 -20.82 31.58
C ARG A 3 -19.10 -21.61 32.30
N PRO A 4 -18.90 -22.07 33.55
CA PRO A 4 -19.87 -22.89 34.28
C PRO A 4 -21.06 -22.10 34.86
N ASP A 5 -21.00 -20.76 34.84
CA ASP A 5 -22.06 -19.85 35.30
C ASP A 5 -23.14 -19.59 34.24
N ARG A 6 -23.00 -20.13 33.02
CA ARG A 6 -23.87 -19.80 31.88
C ARG A 6 -24.29 -21.05 31.09
N THR A 7 -25.58 -21.33 31.08
CA THR A 7 -26.19 -22.27 30.12
C THR A 7 -26.21 -21.67 28.72
N PHE A 8 -26.05 -22.51 27.71
CA PHE A 8 -26.14 -22.14 26.30
C PHE A 8 -27.28 -22.94 25.65
N ASP A 9 -28.26 -22.22 25.11
CA ASP A 9 -29.37 -22.79 24.34
C ASP A 9 -29.12 -22.53 22.85
N PRO A 10 -28.94 -23.56 22.00
CA PRO A 10 -28.75 -23.39 20.57
C PRO A 10 -30.03 -22.98 19.82
N TYR A 11 -31.22 -23.03 20.44
CA TYR A 11 -32.49 -22.65 19.82
C TYR A 11 -32.99 -21.26 20.22
N ALA A 12 -32.25 -20.55 21.08
CA ALA A 12 -32.64 -19.20 21.53
C ALA A 12 -32.55 -18.18 20.40
N GLU A 13 -33.66 -17.50 20.08
CA GLU A 13 -33.70 -16.40 19.11
C GLU A 13 -33.07 -15.10 19.65
N SER A 14 -32.77 -15.01 20.94
CA SER A 14 -32.07 -13.88 21.55
C SER A 14 -30.56 -13.97 21.25
N PRO A 15 -29.85 -12.84 21.00
CA PRO A 15 -28.39 -12.78 21.08
C PRO A 15 -27.87 -13.47 22.35
N VAL A 16 -26.83 -14.29 22.20
CA VAL A 16 -26.22 -15.05 23.30
C VAL A 16 -25.56 -14.08 24.29
N ASP A 17 -25.78 -14.24 25.59
CA ASP A 17 -25.22 -13.36 26.62
C ASP A 17 -23.68 -13.27 26.52
N GLY A 18 -23.19 -12.06 26.21
CA GLY A 18 -21.78 -11.73 26.00
C GLY A 18 -21.34 -11.70 24.52
N VAL A 19 -22.25 -11.99 23.59
CA VAL A 19 -22.00 -11.94 22.14
C VAL A 19 -22.81 -10.78 21.52
N ILE A 20 -22.18 -10.04 20.61
CA ILE A 20 -22.85 -9.01 19.82
C ILE A 20 -23.31 -9.67 18.51
N ALA A 21 -24.63 -9.73 18.30
CA ALA A 21 -25.19 -10.22 17.04
C ALA A 21 -24.71 -9.37 15.84
N ALA A 22 -24.59 -9.97 14.67
CA ALA A 22 -24.11 -9.30 13.46
C ALA A 22 -25.20 -9.11 12.39
N PHE A 23 -24.93 -8.17 11.49
CA PHE A 23 -25.61 -7.96 10.22
C PHE A 23 -24.59 -8.25 9.10
N CYS A 24 -24.96 -9.10 8.13
CA CYS A 24 -24.15 -9.34 6.93
C CYS A 24 -24.97 -9.05 5.67
N SER A 25 -24.38 -8.33 4.72
CA SER A 25 -24.96 -8.09 3.39
C SER A 25 -23.96 -8.50 2.32
N VAL A 26 -24.38 -9.36 1.39
CA VAL A 26 -23.55 -9.81 0.25
C VAL A 26 -24.18 -9.34 -1.06
N ARG A 27 -23.42 -8.59 -1.87
CA ARG A 27 -23.79 -8.23 -3.24
C ARG A 27 -22.93 -9.01 -4.22
N VAL A 28 -23.53 -9.90 -4.99
CA VAL A 28 -22.83 -10.67 -6.04
C VAL A 28 -22.85 -9.87 -7.34
N ILE A 29 -21.68 -9.59 -7.91
CA ILE A 29 -21.52 -8.64 -9.04
C ILE A 29 -21.20 -9.39 -10.33
N SER A 30 -20.19 -10.26 -10.32
CA SER A 30 -19.80 -11.06 -11.48
C SER A 30 -19.08 -12.35 -11.10
N GLY A 31 -19.02 -13.28 -12.04
CA GLY A 31 -18.11 -14.41 -12.02
C GLY A 31 -16.98 -14.23 -13.04
N GLN A 32 -15.87 -14.91 -12.81
CA GLN A 32 -14.72 -14.90 -13.70
C GLN A 32 -14.16 -16.31 -13.85
N PHE A 33 -13.93 -16.74 -15.09
CA PHE A 33 -13.48 -18.08 -15.50
C PHE A 33 -14.25 -19.25 -14.85
N LEU A 34 -15.58 -19.15 -14.74
CA LEU A 34 -16.39 -20.18 -14.06
C LEU A 34 -16.49 -21.49 -14.88
N SER A 35 -16.69 -21.37 -16.19
CA SER A 35 -16.63 -22.50 -17.14
C SER A 35 -16.13 -22.05 -18.51
N ASP A 36 -15.46 -22.98 -19.19
CA ASP A 36 -15.10 -22.96 -20.61
C ASP A 36 -16.30 -23.07 -21.56
N LYS A 37 -17.45 -23.55 -21.08
CA LYS A 37 -18.64 -23.85 -21.88
C LYS A 37 -19.63 -22.68 -21.90
N LYS A 38 -20.41 -22.57 -23.00
CA LYS A 38 -21.54 -21.64 -23.13
C LYS A 38 -22.78 -22.13 -22.37
N ILE A 39 -22.64 -22.35 -21.07
CA ILE A 39 -23.71 -22.72 -20.15
C ILE A 39 -24.26 -21.48 -19.42
N GLY A 40 -25.50 -21.56 -18.96
CA GLY A 40 -26.01 -20.59 -17.97
C GLY A 40 -25.46 -20.86 -16.57
N THR A 41 -25.32 -19.82 -15.75
CA THR A 41 -24.87 -19.95 -14.36
C THR A 41 -25.66 -19.06 -13.39
N TYR A 42 -25.75 -19.47 -12.14
CA TYR A 42 -26.27 -18.66 -11.03
C TYR A 42 -25.46 -18.89 -9.75
N VAL A 43 -25.60 -17.97 -8.79
CA VAL A 43 -24.90 -18.02 -7.48
C VAL A 43 -25.93 -18.12 -6.35
N GLU A 44 -25.78 -19.09 -5.47
CA GLU A 44 -26.45 -19.16 -4.16
C GLU A 44 -25.54 -18.57 -3.08
N VAL A 45 -26.14 -17.87 -2.11
CA VAL A 45 -25.45 -17.34 -0.94
C VAL A 45 -26.21 -17.80 0.31
N ASP A 46 -25.77 -18.94 0.87
CA ASP A 46 -26.33 -19.48 2.11
C ASP A 46 -25.59 -18.91 3.34
N MET A 47 -26.28 -18.90 4.49
CA MET A 47 -25.69 -18.84 5.82
C MET A 47 -25.94 -20.14 6.58
N TYR A 48 -24.95 -20.62 7.32
CA TYR A 48 -25.03 -21.76 8.22
C TYR A 48 -24.57 -21.31 9.61
N GLY A 49 -25.14 -21.84 10.68
CA GLY A 49 -24.73 -21.50 12.05
C GLY A 49 -25.67 -22.14 13.07
N LEU A 50 -26.22 -21.32 13.97
CA LEU A 50 -27.39 -21.72 14.75
C LEU A 50 -28.62 -21.97 13.83
N PRO A 51 -29.64 -22.72 14.28
CA PRO A 51 -30.93 -22.82 13.58
C PRO A 51 -31.52 -21.45 13.22
N ALA A 52 -31.43 -20.47 14.12
CA ALA A 52 -31.90 -19.09 13.89
C ALA A 52 -31.03 -18.29 12.89
N ASP A 53 -29.78 -18.71 12.64
CA ASP A 53 -28.83 -18.06 11.74
C ASP A 53 -28.76 -18.73 10.35
N THR A 54 -29.44 -19.86 10.18
CA THR A 54 -29.27 -20.74 9.01
C THR A 54 -30.31 -20.43 7.94
N ILE A 55 -29.93 -19.62 6.95
CA ILE A 55 -30.72 -19.29 5.76
C ILE A 55 -30.13 -20.00 4.54
N ARG A 56 -30.91 -20.84 3.86
CA ARG A 56 -30.43 -21.71 2.78
C ARG A 56 -31.34 -21.66 1.56
N LYS A 57 -30.79 -21.65 0.35
CA LYS A 57 -31.49 -21.65 -0.96
C LYS A 57 -32.44 -20.46 -1.24
N GLU A 58 -32.72 -19.60 -0.27
CA GLU A 58 -33.54 -18.39 -0.43
C GLU A 58 -32.82 -17.33 -1.28
N TYR A 59 -31.54 -17.10 -0.99
CA TYR A 59 -30.73 -16.07 -1.62
C TYR A 59 -29.94 -16.64 -2.81
N ARG A 60 -30.50 -16.43 -4.00
CA ARG A 60 -29.88 -16.78 -5.29
C ARG A 60 -29.97 -15.63 -6.28
N THR A 61 -28.94 -15.46 -7.12
CA THR A 61 -28.98 -14.52 -8.25
C THR A 61 -29.96 -15.00 -9.32
N LYS A 62 -30.28 -14.13 -10.29
CA LYS A 62 -30.83 -14.62 -11.56
C LYS A 62 -29.80 -15.48 -12.29
N THR A 63 -30.26 -16.45 -13.08
CA THR A 63 -29.40 -17.21 -14.00
C THR A 63 -29.00 -16.33 -15.18
N ILE A 64 -27.71 -16.28 -15.49
CA ILE A 64 -27.16 -15.59 -16.66
C ILE A 64 -26.92 -16.65 -17.74
N PRO A 65 -27.75 -16.75 -18.79
CA PRO A 65 -27.65 -17.81 -19.80
C PRO A 65 -26.45 -17.61 -20.73
N ALA A 66 -25.96 -18.72 -21.30
CA ALA A 66 -24.94 -18.80 -22.35
C ALA A 66 -23.56 -18.13 -22.08
N ASN A 67 -23.32 -17.58 -20.90
CA ASN A 67 -22.05 -16.95 -20.50
C ASN A 67 -21.46 -17.63 -19.25
N GLY A 68 -20.92 -18.83 -19.44
CA GLY A 68 -20.19 -19.54 -18.39
C GLY A 68 -18.80 -18.95 -18.09
N LEU A 69 -18.22 -18.17 -19.01
CA LEU A 69 -16.86 -17.67 -18.84
C LEU A 69 -16.80 -16.50 -17.84
N ASN A 70 -17.48 -15.39 -18.13
CA ASN A 70 -17.45 -14.17 -17.32
C ASN A 70 -18.86 -13.56 -17.20
N PRO A 71 -19.80 -14.20 -16.48
CA PRO A 71 -21.15 -13.68 -16.26
C PRO A 71 -21.12 -12.44 -15.35
N ARG A 72 -21.94 -11.43 -15.67
CA ARG A 72 -22.29 -10.35 -14.74
C ARG A 72 -23.70 -10.60 -14.22
N TYR A 73 -23.85 -10.64 -12.91
CA TYR A 73 -25.12 -10.85 -12.23
C TYR A 73 -25.85 -9.50 -12.02
N ASP A 74 -27.12 -9.55 -11.62
CA ASP A 74 -27.99 -8.39 -11.48
C ASP A 74 -27.77 -7.56 -10.20
N GLU A 75 -26.56 -7.64 -9.62
CA GLU A 75 -26.12 -6.93 -8.41
C GLU A 75 -27.08 -7.05 -7.22
N SER A 76 -27.78 -8.18 -7.14
CA SER A 76 -28.69 -8.54 -6.06
C SER A 76 -28.00 -8.52 -4.70
N VAL A 77 -28.60 -7.82 -3.74
CA VAL A 77 -28.12 -7.71 -2.36
C VAL A 77 -28.88 -8.70 -1.47
N PHE A 78 -28.14 -9.56 -0.80
CA PHE A 78 -28.66 -10.57 0.12
C PHE A 78 -28.38 -10.14 1.57
N GLU A 79 -29.42 -9.92 2.38
CA GLU A 79 -29.32 -9.32 3.72
C GLU A 79 -29.59 -10.33 4.85
N PHE A 80 -28.53 -10.86 5.44
CA PHE A 80 -28.59 -11.60 6.71
C PHE A 80 -28.71 -10.59 7.86
N ARG A 81 -29.94 -10.14 8.13
CA ARG A 81 -30.20 -8.98 8.99
C ARG A 81 -29.77 -9.14 10.44
N LYS A 82 -29.96 -10.34 11.01
CA LYS A 82 -29.70 -10.68 12.41
C LYS A 82 -29.02 -12.05 12.45
N ILE A 83 -27.78 -12.09 12.92
CA ILE A 83 -26.98 -13.29 13.13
C ILE A 83 -26.65 -13.36 14.62
N VAL A 84 -27.30 -14.28 15.32
CA VAL A 84 -27.30 -14.48 16.78
C VAL A 84 -25.93 -14.86 17.31
N LEU A 85 -25.17 -15.72 16.62
CA LEU A 85 -23.83 -16.15 17.03
C LEU A 85 -22.82 -16.08 15.85
N PRO A 86 -22.25 -14.90 15.56
CA PRO A 86 -21.29 -14.70 14.46
C PRO A 86 -20.08 -15.64 14.50
N ASP A 87 -19.57 -15.96 15.69
CA ASP A 87 -18.46 -16.87 15.94
C ASP A 87 -18.69 -18.30 15.39
N LEU A 88 -19.96 -18.72 15.28
CA LEU A 88 -20.37 -20.02 14.74
C LEU A 88 -20.93 -19.91 13.30
N ALA A 89 -21.18 -18.69 12.83
CA ALA A 89 -21.79 -18.43 11.54
C ALA A 89 -20.77 -18.63 10.39
N ILE A 90 -21.25 -19.19 9.29
CA ILE A 90 -20.46 -19.58 8.13
C ILE A 90 -21.24 -19.18 6.86
N LEU A 91 -20.66 -18.26 6.09
CA LEU A 91 -21.15 -17.82 4.80
C LEU A 91 -20.68 -18.80 3.71
N ARG A 92 -21.61 -19.36 2.93
CA ARG A 92 -21.30 -20.20 1.76
C ARG A 92 -21.78 -19.50 0.49
N ILE A 93 -20.83 -19.20 -0.40
CA ILE A 93 -21.11 -18.70 -1.75
C ILE A 93 -20.87 -19.86 -2.72
N ALA A 94 -21.90 -20.32 -3.42
CA ALA A 94 -21.84 -21.48 -4.30
C ALA A 94 -22.35 -21.14 -5.70
N VAL A 95 -21.64 -21.63 -6.71
CA VAL A 95 -21.92 -21.33 -8.12
C VAL A 95 -22.33 -22.60 -8.83
N TYR A 96 -23.46 -22.55 -9.53
CA TYR A 96 -24.05 -23.68 -10.23
C TYR A 96 -24.24 -23.37 -11.71
N GLU A 97 -24.21 -24.43 -12.49
CA GLU A 97 -24.74 -24.47 -13.85
C GLU A 97 -26.28 -24.36 -13.81
N GLU A 98 -26.88 -23.88 -14.89
CA GLU A 98 -28.33 -23.89 -15.11
C GLU A 98 -28.97 -25.30 -15.03
N THR A 99 -28.16 -26.35 -15.18
CA THR A 99 -28.52 -27.77 -14.97
C THR A 99 -28.64 -28.17 -13.49
N GLY A 100 -28.33 -27.27 -12.55
CA GLY A 100 -28.25 -27.56 -11.11
C GLY A 100 -26.93 -28.19 -10.65
N LYS A 101 -26.00 -28.46 -11.57
CA LYS A 101 -24.67 -29.00 -11.24
C LYS A 101 -23.79 -27.94 -10.58
N LEU A 102 -23.11 -28.30 -9.49
CA LEU A 102 -22.14 -27.40 -8.83
C LEU A 102 -20.89 -27.20 -9.73
N ILE A 103 -20.51 -25.95 -9.95
CA ILE A 103 -19.24 -25.55 -10.59
C ILE A 103 -18.16 -25.44 -9.51
N GLY A 104 -18.49 -24.76 -8.41
CA GLY A 104 -17.60 -24.61 -7.27
C GLY A 104 -18.25 -23.79 -6.15
N GLN A 105 -17.74 -23.94 -4.94
CA GLN A 105 -18.22 -23.24 -3.76
C GLN A 105 -17.07 -22.65 -2.96
N ARG A 106 -17.35 -21.60 -2.20
CA ARG A 106 -16.47 -21.14 -1.13
C ARG A 106 -17.24 -21.04 0.17
N VAL A 107 -16.73 -21.73 1.17
CA VAL A 107 -17.15 -21.65 2.57
C VAL A 107 -16.20 -20.68 3.28
N LEU A 108 -16.76 -19.74 4.03
CA LEU A 108 -16.05 -18.72 4.80
C LEU A 108 -16.66 -18.63 6.21
N PRO A 109 -15.88 -18.76 7.30
CA PRO A 109 -16.37 -18.36 8.62
C PRO A 109 -16.71 -16.87 8.59
N LEU A 110 -17.69 -16.45 9.38
CA LEU A 110 -18.02 -15.04 9.57
C LEU A 110 -17.01 -14.38 10.53
N ASP A 111 -16.50 -15.12 11.51
CA ASP A 111 -15.28 -14.76 12.24
C ASP A 111 -14.10 -14.60 11.26
N GLY A 112 -13.32 -13.53 11.47
CA GLY A 112 -12.23 -13.12 10.59
C GLY A 112 -12.65 -12.60 9.20
N LEU A 113 -13.94 -12.62 8.84
CA LEU A 113 -14.40 -12.09 7.55
C LEU A 113 -14.32 -10.56 7.56
N GLN A 114 -13.52 -9.99 6.66
CA GLN A 114 -13.46 -8.53 6.47
C GLN A 114 -14.63 -8.04 5.62
N ALA A 115 -14.96 -6.75 5.66
CA ALA A 115 -15.87 -6.09 4.71
C ALA A 115 -15.12 -5.59 3.44
N GLY A 116 -15.87 -5.11 2.44
CA GLY A 116 -15.36 -4.52 1.19
C GLY A 116 -15.55 -5.39 -0.06
N TYR A 117 -15.16 -4.85 -1.22
CA TYR A 117 -15.12 -5.56 -2.50
C TYR A 117 -13.99 -6.59 -2.53
N ARG A 118 -14.19 -7.73 -3.21
CA ARG A 118 -13.20 -8.80 -3.33
C ARG A 118 -13.52 -9.79 -4.44
N HIS A 119 -12.46 -10.42 -4.97
CA HIS A 119 -12.56 -11.70 -5.66
C HIS A 119 -12.45 -12.84 -4.66
N ILE A 120 -13.28 -13.88 -4.83
CA ILE A 120 -13.33 -15.06 -3.98
C ILE A 120 -13.07 -16.29 -4.86
N SER A 121 -11.87 -16.87 -4.72
CA SER A 121 -11.52 -18.12 -5.38
C SER A 121 -12.34 -19.28 -4.84
N LEU A 122 -13.02 -19.97 -5.75
CA LEU A 122 -13.88 -21.11 -5.46
C LEU A 122 -13.05 -22.39 -5.20
N ARG A 123 -13.74 -23.40 -4.71
CA ARG A 123 -13.23 -24.73 -4.39
C ARG A 123 -14.22 -25.79 -4.90
N THR A 124 -13.76 -27.02 -5.05
CA THR A 124 -14.65 -28.16 -5.34
C THR A 124 -15.58 -28.44 -4.16
N GLU A 125 -16.55 -29.34 -4.34
CA GLU A 125 -17.40 -29.84 -3.26
C GLU A 125 -16.56 -30.37 -2.08
N GLY A 126 -15.56 -31.19 -2.37
CA GLY A 126 -14.55 -31.69 -1.43
C GLY A 126 -13.51 -30.65 -0.96
N ASN A 127 -13.79 -29.35 -1.10
CA ASN A 127 -12.98 -28.24 -0.60
C ASN A 127 -11.55 -28.12 -1.20
N PHE A 128 -11.25 -28.80 -2.31
CA PHE A 128 -9.97 -28.64 -3.02
C PHE A 128 -9.97 -27.32 -3.82
N PRO A 129 -8.85 -26.59 -3.91
CA PRO A 129 -8.79 -25.30 -4.61
C PRO A 129 -9.04 -25.45 -6.12
N LEU A 130 -9.82 -24.52 -6.69
CA LEU A 130 -9.97 -24.35 -8.14
C LEU A 130 -9.11 -23.17 -8.60
N SER A 131 -8.36 -23.35 -9.70
CA SER A 131 -7.29 -22.42 -10.09
C SER A 131 -7.75 -21.12 -10.76
N LEU A 132 -8.91 -21.13 -11.43
CA LEU A 132 -9.42 -20.00 -12.23
C LEU A 132 -10.81 -19.47 -11.78
N PRO A 133 -11.79 -20.31 -11.42
CA PRO A 133 -13.13 -19.85 -11.03
C PRO A 133 -13.11 -18.91 -9.81
N THR A 134 -13.52 -17.66 -10.00
CA THR A 134 -13.73 -16.69 -8.91
C THR A 134 -15.08 -15.98 -9.01
N ILE A 135 -15.61 -15.54 -7.87
CA ILE A 135 -16.75 -14.61 -7.78
C ILE A 135 -16.25 -13.25 -7.30
N PHE A 136 -16.65 -12.17 -7.97
CA PHE A 136 -16.48 -10.80 -7.51
C PHE A 136 -17.75 -10.33 -6.78
N CYS A 137 -17.58 -9.89 -5.53
CA CYS A 137 -18.68 -9.46 -4.68
C CYS A 137 -18.27 -8.33 -3.73
N GLN A 138 -19.26 -7.58 -3.25
CA GLN A 138 -19.13 -6.67 -2.10
C GLN A 138 -19.68 -7.37 -0.85
N ILE A 139 -18.89 -7.42 0.22
CA ILE A 139 -19.36 -7.88 1.54
C ILE A 139 -19.46 -6.68 2.48
N ILE A 140 -20.58 -6.53 3.17
CA ILE A 140 -20.81 -5.51 4.20
C ILE A 140 -21.07 -6.26 5.51
N LEU A 141 -20.33 -5.89 6.55
CA LEU A 141 -20.49 -6.43 7.91
C LEU A 141 -20.67 -5.27 8.88
N LYS A 142 -21.64 -5.40 9.79
CA LYS A 142 -21.97 -4.43 10.83
C LYS A 142 -22.42 -5.20 12.09
N SER A 143 -22.42 -4.56 13.24
CA SER A 143 -23.19 -5.04 14.39
C SER A 143 -24.68 -4.99 14.06
N TYR A 144 -25.46 -5.97 14.51
CA TYR A 144 -26.91 -5.89 14.51
C TYR A 144 -27.36 -4.79 15.48
N VAL A 145 -28.35 -4.01 15.05
CA VAL A 145 -29.04 -3.02 15.88
C VAL A 145 -30.53 -3.32 15.79
N PRO A 146 -31.25 -3.49 16.91
CA PRO A 146 -32.69 -3.69 16.88
C PRO A 146 -33.42 -2.50 16.23
N ASP A 147 -34.49 -2.78 15.50
CA ASP A 147 -35.32 -1.75 14.87
C ASP A 147 -35.82 -0.72 15.90
N GLY A 148 -35.75 0.56 15.54
CA GLY A 148 -36.03 1.69 16.44
C GLY A 148 -34.83 2.19 17.26
N LEU A 149 -33.75 1.41 17.41
CA LEU A 149 -32.50 1.89 18.05
C LEU A 149 -31.44 2.36 17.05
N SER A 150 -31.67 2.18 15.74
CA SER A 150 -30.77 2.59 14.66
C SER A 150 -30.36 4.06 14.74
N ASP A 151 -31.30 4.98 15.01
CA ASP A 151 -31.00 6.41 15.08
C ASP A 151 -30.19 6.79 16.31
N PHE A 152 -30.43 6.13 17.45
CA PHE A 152 -29.63 6.30 18.66
C PHE A 152 -28.19 5.79 18.46
N VAL A 153 -28.02 4.63 17.81
CA VAL A 153 -26.69 4.12 17.45
C VAL A 153 -26.00 5.00 16.41
N ASN A 154 -26.73 5.58 15.45
CA ASN A 154 -26.19 6.54 14.49
C ASN A 154 -25.75 7.85 15.16
N GLN A 155 -26.49 8.34 16.16
CA GLN A 155 -26.11 9.50 16.98
C GLN A 155 -24.83 9.22 17.78
N LEU A 156 -24.72 8.05 18.43
CA LEU A 156 -23.52 7.62 19.14
C LEU A 156 -22.31 7.45 18.20
N ASN A 157 -22.52 6.96 16.98
CA ASN A 157 -21.49 6.84 15.94
C ASN A 157 -21.11 8.20 15.31
N GLN A 158 -21.83 9.29 15.60
CA GLN A 158 -21.54 10.65 15.11
C GLN A 158 -21.39 11.65 16.28
N PRO A 159 -20.35 11.51 17.13
CA PRO A 159 -20.17 12.37 18.31
C PRO A 159 -20.03 13.88 17.99
N LEU A 160 -19.63 14.22 16.76
CA LEU A 160 -19.59 15.61 16.29
C LEU A 160 -20.97 16.21 16.04
N LEU A 161 -21.97 15.40 15.66
CA LEU A 161 -23.32 15.88 15.37
C LEU A 161 -24.08 16.16 16.67
N MET A 162 -23.99 15.23 17.62
CA MET A 162 -24.47 15.38 19.01
C MET A 162 -24.01 16.70 19.61
N LYS A 163 -22.69 16.97 19.53
CA LYS A 163 -22.08 18.18 20.04
C LYS A 163 -22.62 19.45 19.36
N LYS A 164 -22.82 19.43 18.04
CA LYS A 164 -23.40 20.57 17.31
C LYS A 164 -24.85 20.86 17.73
N THR A 165 -25.64 19.83 18.03
CA THR A 165 -26.99 20.02 18.61
C THR A 165 -26.96 20.50 20.06
N GLU A 166 -26.02 20.03 20.89
CA GLU A 166 -25.81 20.56 22.25
C GLU A 166 -25.36 22.04 22.21
N ASP A 167 -24.42 22.40 21.34
CA ASP A 167 -23.94 23.77 21.16
C ASP A 167 -25.08 24.71 20.70
N LEU A 168 -25.98 24.25 19.82
CA LEU A 168 -27.17 25.00 19.38
C LEU A 168 -28.24 25.12 20.48
N LEU A 169 -28.50 24.05 21.25
CA LEU A 169 -29.42 24.10 22.38
C LEU A 169 -28.90 25.03 23.49
N ASN A 170 -27.63 24.91 23.85
CA ASN A 170 -26.98 25.78 24.82
C ASN A 170 -27.01 27.24 24.36
N ALA A 171 -26.74 27.52 23.07
CA ALA A 171 -26.88 28.87 22.51
C ALA A 171 -28.29 29.44 22.70
N SER A 172 -29.33 28.63 22.42
CA SER A 172 -30.74 29.06 22.59
C SER A 172 -31.14 29.29 24.06
N VAL A 173 -30.53 28.57 25.00
CA VAL A 173 -30.72 28.76 26.46
C VAL A 173 -29.95 29.98 26.97
N THR A 174 -28.78 30.31 26.41
CA THR A 174 -28.05 31.54 26.76
C THR A 174 -28.70 32.83 26.27
N THR A 175 -29.73 32.76 25.41
CA THR A 175 -30.47 33.94 24.92
C THR A 175 -31.74 34.30 25.69
N SER A 176 -32.09 33.58 26.77
CA SER A 176 -33.37 33.77 27.49
C SER A 176 -33.22 34.42 28.88
N SER A 177 -32.35 35.41 29.05
CA SER A 177 -32.19 36.12 30.34
C SER A 177 -31.66 37.57 30.25
N ASP A 178 -32.35 38.45 29.52
CA ASP A 178 -32.69 39.81 30.00
C ASP A 178 -33.90 40.37 29.24
N ALA A 179 -34.47 41.49 29.67
CA ALA A 179 -35.77 42.02 29.22
C ALA A 179 -35.69 43.26 28.29
N GLY A 180 -36.69 43.43 27.42
CA GLY A 180 -36.93 44.69 26.68
C GLY A 180 -37.78 44.53 25.41
N PRO A 181 -38.96 45.18 25.26
CA PRO A 181 -39.87 44.98 24.13
C PRO A 181 -39.82 46.10 23.04
N ASN A 182 -40.63 45.90 22.00
CA ASN A 182 -40.88 46.74 20.81
C ASN A 182 -39.80 46.72 19.70
N SER A 183 -40.14 46.70 18.41
CA SER A 183 -41.44 46.54 17.73
C SER A 183 -41.25 46.11 16.26
N SER A 184 -42.32 45.61 15.61
CA SER A 184 -42.60 45.67 14.14
C SER A 184 -41.48 45.26 13.14
N SER A 185 -41.69 44.36 12.19
CA SER A 185 -42.95 43.95 11.54
C SER A 185 -42.84 42.62 10.78
N SER A 186 -43.96 42.17 10.25
CA SER A 186 -44.12 40.96 9.44
C SER A 186 -43.43 41.00 8.08
N SER A 187 -42.94 39.85 7.60
CA SER A 187 -43.48 39.25 6.37
C SER A 187 -43.15 37.76 6.21
N VAL A 188 -44.17 36.97 5.87
CA VAL A 188 -44.08 35.56 5.47
C VAL A 188 -43.72 35.45 3.99
N ARG A 189 -42.83 34.51 3.62
CA ARG A 189 -42.92 33.76 2.34
C ARG A 189 -42.15 32.43 2.39
N ARG A 190 -42.36 31.62 1.35
CA ARG A 190 -42.27 30.14 1.34
C ARG A 190 -41.76 29.67 -0.04
N ALA A 191 -41.42 28.38 -0.14
CA ALA A 191 -41.04 27.63 -1.36
C ALA A 191 -39.55 27.80 -1.76
N ARG A 192 -38.83 26.69 -2.02
CA ARG A 192 -38.57 26.01 -3.32
C ARG A 192 -37.63 26.81 -4.25
N ALA A 193 -36.79 26.21 -5.09
CA ALA A 193 -36.17 24.86 -5.22
C ALA A 193 -35.28 24.88 -6.49
N ILE A 194 -34.75 23.73 -6.93
CA ILE A 194 -34.32 23.42 -8.31
C ILE A 194 -32.95 24.02 -8.73
N GLU A 195 -32.02 23.09 -9.06
CA GLU A 195 -31.12 22.97 -10.24
C GLU A 195 -30.51 24.22 -10.92
N SER A 196 -29.41 24.15 -11.68
CA SER A 196 -28.23 23.24 -11.80
C SER A 196 -27.24 23.92 -12.80
N THR A 197 -26.19 23.23 -13.30
CA THR A 197 -25.38 23.57 -14.51
C THR A 197 -24.67 24.94 -14.58
N SER A 198 -23.46 25.17 -15.11
CA SER A 198 -22.20 24.45 -15.34
C SER A 198 -21.39 25.22 -16.40
N THR A 199 -20.20 25.78 -16.05
CA THR A 199 -19.11 26.21 -17.00
C THR A 199 -19.47 27.30 -18.05
N PRO A 200 -18.56 27.79 -18.95
CA PRO A 200 -17.07 27.79 -19.05
C PRO A 200 -16.46 29.21 -18.75
N SER A 201 -15.17 29.59 -18.77
CA SER A 201 -14.01 29.44 -19.71
C SER A 201 -14.19 30.19 -21.05
N LEU A 202 -13.29 31.06 -21.60
CA LEU A 202 -11.95 31.65 -21.28
C LEU A 202 -11.97 33.19 -21.67
N ASP A 203 -10.94 34.03 -21.99
CA ASP A 203 -9.46 33.98 -22.19
C ASP A 203 -8.83 35.43 -22.06
N SER A 204 -7.57 35.65 -22.50
CA SER A 204 -6.83 36.93 -22.76
C SER A 204 -6.39 37.78 -21.54
N LYS A 205 -5.09 38.09 -21.29
CA LYS A 205 -4.01 38.83 -22.03
C LYS A 205 -4.22 40.36 -22.10
N ALA A 206 -3.22 41.25 -21.97
CA ALA A 206 -1.84 41.29 -21.42
C ALA A 206 -1.35 42.78 -21.51
N THR A 207 -0.32 43.33 -20.83
CA THR A 207 1.11 43.35 -21.24
C THR A 207 1.87 44.53 -20.54
N THR A 208 3.13 44.37 -20.10
CA THR A 208 4.16 45.43 -19.75
C THR A 208 3.87 46.43 -18.59
N THR A 209 4.84 47.16 -17.97
CA THR A 209 6.29 47.40 -18.22
C THR A 209 7.13 47.49 -16.91
N SER A 210 8.44 47.83 -17.00
CA SER A 210 9.53 47.54 -16.03
C SER A 210 10.20 48.74 -15.31
N VAL A 211 10.73 48.51 -14.09
CA VAL A 211 11.98 49.05 -13.45
C VAL A 211 12.28 48.21 -12.16
N GLY A 212 13.46 48.19 -11.52
CA GLY A 212 14.79 48.76 -11.82
C GLY A 212 15.74 48.70 -10.59
N ALA A 213 17.07 48.57 -10.80
CA ALA A 213 18.18 48.43 -9.81
C ALA A 213 18.16 47.15 -8.91
N ALA A 214 19.23 46.37 -8.65
CA ALA A 214 20.68 46.56 -8.42
C ALA A 214 21.04 46.92 -6.95
N SER A 215 22.09 46.37 -6.31
CA SER A 215 23.38 45.84 -6.83
C SER A 215 24.04 44.68 -6.02
N SER A 216 25.09 44.08 -6.62
CA SER A 216 26.32 43.39 -6.10
C SER A 216 26.50 43.00 -4.61
N LEU A 217 27.27 41.96 -4.21
CA LEU A 217 28.58 41.53 -4.77
C LEU A 217 28.99 40.06 -4.44
N SER A 218 29.84 39.53 -5.34
CA SER A 218 30.75 38.35 -5.40
C SER A 218 31.50 37.91 -4.09
N THR A 219 32.22 36.77 -3.99
CA THR A 219 32.81 35.81 -4.98
C THR A 219 33.14 34.41 -4.37
N ASN A 220 33.59 33.48 -5.24
CA ASN A 220 34.15 32.11 -5.00
C ASN A 220 35.33 32.05 -3.96
N THR A 221 35.84 30.90 -3.44
CA THR A 221 36.36 29.67 -4.14
C THR A 221 36.64 28.43 -3.24
N VAL A 222 36.47 27.22 -3.82
CA VAL A 222 37.38 26.03 -3.78
C VAL A 222 37.47 25.06 -2.56
N SER A 223 36.95 23.83 -2.80
CA SER A 223 37.54 22.48 -2.55
C SER A 223 37.51 21.69 -1.21
N THR A 224 37.32 20.37 -1.44
CA THR A 224 37.94 19.17 -0.82
C THR A 224 37.59 18.66 0.60
N THR A 225 36.92 17.49 0.58
CA THR A 225 37.21 16.22 1.30
C THR A 225 37.00 16.03 2.81
N ASP A 226 36.54 14.79 3.08
CA ASP A 226 36.76 13.93 4.24
C ASP A 226 35.84 13.98 5.48
N THR A 227 35.84 12.80 6.11
CA THR A 227 34.89 12.34 7.13
C THR A 227 35.37 12.62 8.55
N THR A 228 34.48 12.92 9.49
CA THR A 228 34.17 12.04 10.64
C THR A 228 33.12 12.65 11.57
N SER A 229 32.61 11.84 12.50
CA SER A 229 31.74 12.21 13.61
C SER A 229 32.44 13.05 14.69
N LEU A 230 31.70 13.94 15.38
CA LEU A 230 31.29 13.71 16.78
C LEU A 230 30.15 14.67 17.19
N ALA A 231 29.46 14.37 18.29
CA ALA A 231 28.34 15.15 18.81
C ALA A 231 28.80 16.35 19.68
N SER A 232 27.95 17.38 19.76
CA SER A 232 27.92 18.31 20.89
C SER A 232 26.46 18.51 21.34
N SER A 233 26.26 18.79 22.63
CA SER A 233 24.95 18.72 23.29
C SER A 233 24.43 20.07 23.73
N THR A 234 23.14 20.34 23.48
CA THR A 234 22.39 21.42 24.13
C THR A 234 21.09 20.85 24.66
N ILE A 235 21.00 20.68 25.98
CA ILE A 235 19.84 20.10 26.64
C ILE A 235 18.75 21.16 26.82
N LYS A 236 17.55 20.88 26.32
CA LYS A 236 16.29 21.47 26.78
C LYS A 236 15.31 20.33 27.11
N PRO A 237 14.43 20.48 28.10
CA PRO A 237 13.55 19.40 28.54
C PRO A 237 12.47 19.10 27.49
N LYS A 238 12.71 18.09 26.65
CA LYS A 238 11.73 17.61 25.66
C LYS A 238 10.59 16.86 26.34
N THR A 239 9.37 17.12 25.89
CA THR A 239 8.19 16.37 26.32
C THR A 239 8.16 14.96 25.70
N PRO A 240 7.51 13.95 26.31
CA PRO A 240 7.69 12.53 25.94
C PRO A 240 7.08 12.07 24.59
N VAL A 241 6.86 12.99 23.66
CA VAL A 241 6.16 12.75 22.38
C VAL A 241 7.09 12.99 21.17
N GLU A 242 8.22 13.69 21.33
CA GLU A 242 9.16 13.99 20.23
C GLU A 242 10.10 12.82 19.83
N THR A 243 10.00 11.65 20.47
CA THR A 243 10.87 10.49 20.21
C THR A 243 10.15 9.35 19.49
N MET A 244 9.53 9.66 18.34
CA MET A 244 9.31 8.68 17.28
C MET A 244 10.11 9.12 16.06
N THR A 245 10.94 8.22 15.52
CA THR A 245 11.94 8.59 14.51
C THR A 245 11.27 9.02 13.20
N LEU A 246 11.64 10.19 12.71
CA LEU A 246 11.26 10.68 11.39
C LEU A 246 11.69 9.67 10.32
N ILE A 247 10.75 9.18 9.52
CA ILE A 247 11.07 8.28 8.42
C ILE A 247 11.66 9.13 7.29
N SER A 248 12.94 8.93 7.00
CA SER A 248 13.63 9.51 5.85
C SER A 248 13.94 8.43 4.81
N LEU A 249 14.20 8.82 3.57
CA LEU A 249 14.55 7.86 2.52
C LEU A 249 15.90 7.17 2.81
N ASP A 250 16.84 7.86 3.44
CA ASP A 250 18.12 7.26 3.87
C ASP A 250 17.96 6.28 5.03
N TYR A 251 17.08 6.56 6.01
CA TYR A 251 16.71 5.57 7.04
C TYR A 251 16.14 4.28 6.42
N LEU A 252 15.34 4.40 5.36
CA LEU A 252 14.81 3.25 4.61
C LEU A 252 15.90 2.54 3.78
N ARG A 253 16.95 3.24 3.32
CA ARG A 253 18.12 2.64 2.65
C ARG A 253 19.05 1.89 3.62
N GLU A 254 19.18 2.35 4.86
CA GLU A 254 20.00 1.71 5.91
C GLU A 254 19.40 0.38 6.41
N GLN A 255 18.09 0.14 6.17
CA GLN A 255 17.40 -1.09 6.51
C GLN A 255 18.15 -2.34 6.03
N LYS A 256 18.30 -3.33 6.94
CA LYS A 256 19.06 -4.57 6.71
C LYS A 256 18.55 -5.40 5.52
N SER A 257 17.27 -5.24 5.16
CA SER A 257 16.63 -5.78 3.97
C SER A 257 17.11 -5.10 2.68
N PHE A 258 17.14 -3.77 2.64
CA PHE A 258 17.60 -2.99 1.48
C PHE A 258 19.10 -3.19 1.22
N CYS A 259 19.93 -3.16 2.27
CA CYS A 259 21.36 -3.46 2.18
C CYS A 259 21.64 -4.87 1.61
N LYS A 260 20.83 -5.88 1.96
CA LYS A 260 20.91 -7.23 1.37
C LYS A 260 20.53 -7.25 -0.11
N LEU A 261 19.46 -6.54 -0.50
CA LEU A 261 19.03 -6.45 -1.90
C LEU A 261 20.13 -5.83 -2.76
N LYS A 262 20.69 -4.69 -2.35
CA LYS A 262 21.80 -4.02 -3.04
C LYS A 262 23.00 -4.96 -3.23
N HIS A 263 23.43 -5.64 -2.17
CA HIS A 263 24.56 -6.58 -2.24
C HIS A 263 24.31 -7.85 -3.08
N LYS A 264 23.04 -8.23 -3.30
CA LYS A 264 22.66 -9.25 -4.32
C LYS A 264 22.80 -8.67 -5.73
N GLN A 265 22.20 -7.50 -5.96
CA GLN A 265 22.20 -6.81 -7.25
C GLN A 265 23.62 -6.47 -7.76
N ASP A 266 24.54 -6.13 -6.85
CA ASP A 266 25.96 -5.94 -7.16
C ASP A 266 26.63 -7.23 -7.71
N LYS A 267 26.27 -8.40 -7.15
CA LYS A 267 26.77 -9.71 -7.62
C LYS A 267 26.16 -10.10 -8.96
N ASP A 268 24.85 -9.88 -9.13
CA ASP A 268 24.15 -10.19 -10.37
C ASP A 268 24.74 -9.36 -11.54
N LEU A 269 25.05 -8.07 -11.31
CA LEU A 269 25.77 -7.22 -12.26
C LEU A 269 27.22 -7.69 -12.53
N ALA A 270 27.94 -8.15 -11.51
CA ALA A 270 29.30 -8.68 -11.68
C ALA A 270 29.32 -9.99 -12.50
N LEU A 271 28.33 -10.86 -12.28
CA LEU A 271 28.16 -12.10 -13.05
C LEU A 271 27.82 -11.81 -14.52
N MET A 272 26.91 -10.87 -14.79
CA MET A 272 26.60 -10.46 -16.17
C MET A 272 27.81 -9.87 -16.90
N LYS A 273 28.57 -8.96 -16.26
CA LYS A 273 29.84 -8.46 -16.84
C LYS A 273 30.81 -9.59 -17.17
N LYS A 274 30.91 -10.61 -16.30
CA LYS A 274 31.78 -11.79 -16.52
C LYS A 274 31.28 -12.71 -17.63
N LYS A 275 29.96 -12.81 -17.86
CA LYS A 275 29.34 -13.48 -19.02
C LYS A 275 29.68 -12.73 -20.31
N HIS A 276 29.41 -11.41 -20.34
CA HIS A 276 29.62 -10.57 -21.51
C HIS A 276 31.08 -10.51 -21.97
N ALA A 277 32.03 -10.40 -21.03
CA ALA A 277 33.46 -10.46 -21.33
C ALA A 277 33.88 -11.80 -21.98
N LYS A 278 33.35 -12.93 -21.50
CA LYS A 278 33.62 -14.25 -22.11
C LYS A 278 33.07 -14.36 -23.53
N GLU A 279 31.87 -13.86 -23.77
CA GLU A 279 31.26 -13.81 -25.12
C GLU A 279 32.11 -12.97 -26.08
N GLN A 280 32.60 -11.81 -25.62
CA GLN A 280 33.49 -10.93 -26.39
C GLN A 280 34.83 -11.63 -26.72
N THR A 281 35.48 -12.28 -25.75
CA THR A 281 36.72 -13.05 -26.01
C THR A 281 36.49 -14.18 -27.02
N ALA A 282 35.40 -14.94 -26.86
CA ALA A 282 35.08 -16.06 -27.75
C ALA A 282 34.81 -15.60 -29.20
N LEU A 283 34.08 -14.49 -29.39
CA LEU A 283 33.85 -13.92 -30.72
C LEU A 283 35.15 -13.37 -31.33
N GLY A 284 35.96 -12.63 -30.57
CA GLY A 284 37.25 -12.11 -31.05
C GLY A 284 38.22 -13.23 -31.47
N GLU A 285 38.27 -14.33 -30.71
CA GLU A 285 39.00 -15.54 -31.09
C GLU A 285 38.47 -16.17 -32.39
N GLN A 286 37.15 -16.29 -32.56
CA GLN A 286 36.52 -16.81 -33.77
C GLN A 286 36.86 -15.95 -34.98
N GLN A 287 36.69 -14.63 -34.87
CA GLN A 287 36.94 -13.67 -35.94
C GLN A 287 38.42 -13.66 -36.35
N SER A 288 39.35 -13.74 -35.40
CA SER A 288 40.80 -13.87 -35.64
C SER A 288 41.14 -15.18 -36.38
N LYS A 289 40.53 -16.32 -35.99
CA LYS A 289 40.70 -17.63 -36.67
C LYS A 289 40.16 -17.61 -38.11
N ILE A 290 39.06 -16.89 -38.36
CA ILE A 290 38.49 -16.73 -39.70
C ILE A 290 39.36 -15.82 -40.57
N MET A 291 39.78 -14.65 -40.06
CA MET A 291 40.63 -13.69 -40.79
C MET A 291 42.01 -14.26 -41.14
N SER A 292 42.64 -14.97 -40.21
CA SER A 292 43.92 -15.64 -40.46
C SER A 292 43.79 -16.72 -41.53
N LYS A 293 42.72 -17.54 -41.51
CA LYS A 293 42.44 -18.50 -42.59
C LYS A 293 42.26 -17.81 -43.93
N ALA A 294 41.35 -16.83 -44.03
CA ALA A 294 41.05 -16.09 -45.26
C ALA A 294 42.33 -15.49 -45.88
N ARG A 295 43.17 -14.87 -45.05
CA ARG A 295 44.48 -14.37 -45.47
C ARG A 295 45.38 -15.47 -46.04
N THR A 296 45.50 -16.63 -45.38
CA THR A 296 46.32 -17.74 -45.93
C THR A 296 45.76 -18.28 -47.24
N ASP A 297 44.45 -18.24 -47.47
CA ASP A 297 43.83 -18.72 -48.70
C ASP A 297 44.03 -17.72 -49.86
N CYS A 298 43.95 -16.40 -49.60
CA CYS A 298 44.37 -15.38 -50.57
C CYS A 298 45.88 -15.46 -50.88
N GLU A 299 46.74 -15.68 -49.87
CA GLU A 299 48.19 -15.85 -50.06
C GLU A 299 48.55 -17.14 -50.83
N LYS A 300 47.73 -18.21 -50.76
CA LYS A 300 47.87 -19.41 -51.62
C LYS A 300 47.47 -19.11 -53.07
N LEU A 301 46.33 -18.45 -53.28
CA LEU A 301 45.84 -18.09 -54.61
C LEU A 301 46.85 -17.19 -55.36
N ALA A 302 47.41 -16.20 -54.66
CA ALA A 302 48.46 -15.32 -55.19
C ALA A 302 49.81 -16.03 -55.46
N ARG A 303 50.02 -17.25 -54.95
CA ARG A 303 51.20 -18.10 -55.20
C ARG A 303 50.97 -19.19 -56.25
N SER A 304 49.77 -19.30 -56.81
CA SER A 304 49.49 -20.26 -57.88
C SER A 304 50.32 -19.90 -59.14
N PRO A 305 51.21 -20.78 -59.63
CA PRO A 305 52.03 -20.45 -60.78
C PRO A 305 51.20 -20.44 -62.07
N MET A 306 51.18 -19.32 -62.78
CA MET A 306 50.76 -19.35 -64.18
C MET A 306 51.73 -20.22 -64.98
N LEU A 307 51.19 -21.23 -65.67
CA LEU A 307 51.93 -22.02 -66.65
C LEU A 307 52.22 -21.17 -67.89
N GLY A 308 53.37 -20.49 -67.93
CA GLY A 308 53.80 -19.76 -69.13
C GLY A 308 55.03 -18.85 -68.98
N GLY A 309 56.21 -19.36 -69.37
CA GLY A 309 57.34 -18.54 -69.84
C GLY A 309 58.36 -18.07 -68.78
N GLY A 310 59.59 -18.58 -68.88
CA GLY A 310 60.67 -18.36 -67.91
C GLY A 310 61.18 -16.92 -67.76
N GLY A 311 61.73 -16.64 -66.57
CA GLY A 311 62.45 -15.43 -66.20
C GLY A 311 63.25 -15.65 -64.92
N ALA A 312 64.47 -15.11 -64.84
CA ALA A 312 65.42 -15.38 -63.75
C ALA A 312 64.97 -14.80 -62.39
N ARG A 313 65.32 -15.50 -61.29
CA ARG A 313 65.18 -14.97 -59.93
C ARG A 313 66.19 -13.84 -59.71
N LYS A 314 65.73 -12.71 -59.14
CA LYS A 314 66.59 -11.78 -58.40
C LYS A 314 65.78 -11.18 -57.24
N ASP A 315 66.39 -11.15 -56.06
CA ASP A 315 65.72 -10.83 -54.80
C ASP A 315 65.61 -9.32 -54.52
N LEU A 316 65.11 -9.01 -53.31
CA LEU A 316 65.13 -7.73 -52.58
C LEU A 316 63.96 -6.75 -52.81
N SER A 317 62.87 -7.04 -52.09
CA SER A 317 62.29 -6.14 -51.08
C SER A 317 62.17 -4.63 -51.39
N ASN A 318 60.94 -4.15 -51.61
CA ASN A 318 60.43 -3.04 -50.76
C ASN A 318 58.89 -2.88 -50.75
N GLY A 319 58.33 -2.72 -49.55
CA GLY A 319 57.24 -1.78 -49.24
C GLY A 319 55.79 -1.97 -49.75
N SER A 320 55.50 -2.66 -50.84
CA SER A 320 54.20 -2.46 -51.55
C SER A 320 53.08 -3.49 -51.33
N ASN A 321 53.36 -4.75 -50.99
CA ASN A 321 52.34 -5.82 -50.99
C ASN A 321 51.20 -5.68 -49.95
N LEU A 322 51.24 -4.69 -49.04
CA LEU A 322 50.14 -4.42 -48.10
C LEU A 322 48.95 -3.70 -48.75
N THR A 323 49.12 -3.05 -49.91
CA THR A 323 48.03 -2.33 -50.59
C THR A 323 47.14 -3.25 -51.43
N ALA A 324 47.70 -4.31 -52.03
CA ALA A 324 46.91 -5.29 -52.80
C ALA A 324 45.84 -5.99 -51.95
N VAL A 325 46.17 -6.30 -50.68
CA VAL A 325 45.24 -6.94 -49.73
C VAL A 325 44.11 -6.00 -49.29
N LYS A 326 44.30 -4.66 -49.38
CA LYS A 326 43.23 -3.67 -49.11
C LYS A 326 42.21 -3.53 -50.25
N GLY A 327 42.40 -4.22 -51.38
CA GLY A 327 41.54 -4.11 -52.56
C GLY A 327 40.67 -5.33 -52.87
N ASP A 328 40.84 -6.47 -52.19
CA ASP A 328 40.05 -7.69 -52.44
C ASP A 328 38.63 -7.52 -51.85
N PRO A 329 37.56 -7.49 -52.67
CA PRO A 329 36.19 -7.26 -52.17
C PRO A 329 35.79 -8.29 -51.11
N LYS A 330 36.21 -9.55 -51.29
CA LYS A 330 35.86 -10.66 -50.37
C LYS A 330 36.42 -10.47 -48.97
N LEU A 331 37.56 -9.80 -48.84
CA LEU A 331 38.15 -9.50 -47.53
C LEU A 331 37.47 -8.28 -46.90
N MET A 332 37.06 -7.29 -47.69
CA MET A 332 36.27 -6.16 -47.19
C MET A 332 34.87 -6.59 -46.74
N ASP A 333 34.19 -7.45 -47.51
CA ASP A 333 32.90 -8.02 -47.13
C ASP A 333 33.00 -8.81 -45.82
N LEU A 334 34.04 -9.63 -45.65
CA LEU A 334 34.30 -10.36 -44.40
C LEU A 334 34.60 -9.42 -43.21
N ILE A 335 35.37 -8.36 -43.42
CA ILE A 335 35.63 -7.35 -42.38
C ILE A 335 34.33 -6.62 -41.99
N ASN A 336 33.45 -6.32 -42.96
CA ASN A 336 32.15 -5.71 -42.70
C ASN A 336 31.23 -6.67 -41.92
N GLU A 337 31.17 -7.95 -42.29
CA GLU A 337 30.42 -8.99 -41.59
C GLU A 337 30.88 -9.11 -40.12
N GLN A 338 32.19 -9.20 -39.87
CA GLN A 338 32.74 -9.27 -38.51
C GLN A 338 32.46 -8.01 -37.67
N ASN A 339 32.47 -6.82 -38.28
CA ASN A 339 32.07 -5.59 -37.61
C ASN A 339 30.57 -5.59 -37.25
N VAL A 340 29.70 -6.14 -38.11
CA VAL A 340 28.25 -6.26 -37.86
C VAL A 340 27.98 -7.30 -36.76
N GLU A 341 28.65 -8.46 -36.77
CA GLU A 341 28.59 -9.45 -35.68
C GLU A 341 28.96 -8.82 -34.33
N TRP A 342 30.11 -8.12 -34.28
CA TRP A 342 30.63 -7.51 -33.06
C TRP A 342 29.72 -6.42 -32.54
N THR A 343 29.27 -5.51 -33.42
CA THR A 343 28.35 -4.42 -33.05
C THR A 343 27.03 -4.97 -32.54
N THR A 344 26.50 -6.01 -33.17
CA THR A 344 25.27 -6.71 -32.77
C THR A 344 25.42 -7.40 -31.41
N LEU A 345 26.56 -8.06 -31.15
CA LEU A 345 26.88 -8.64 -29.85
C LEU A 345 26.86 -7.57 -28.76
N VAL A 346 27.61 -6.48 -28.95
CA VAL A 346 27.74 -5.45 -27.90
C VAL A 346 26.43 -4.66 -27.70
N GLN A 347 25.65 -4.44 -28.77
CA GLN A 347 24.31 -3.87 -28.65
C GLN A 347 23.38 -4.78 -27.83
N ARG A 348 23.39 -6.11 -28.06
CA ARG A 348 22.65 -7.08 -27.23
C ARG A 348 23.08 -7.01 -25.77
N GLN A 349 24.38 -6.97 -25.50
CA GLN A 349 24.93 -6.93 -24.14
C GLN A 349 24.56 -5.63 -23.41
N LEU A 350 24.55 -4.48 -24.10
CA LEU A 350 24.06 -3.20 -23.57
C LEU A 350 22.57 -3.29 -23.20
N ILE A 351 21.74 -3.87 -24.07
CA ILE A 351 20.30 -4.07 -23.82
C ILE A 351 20.07 -5.02 -22.64
N GLU A 352 20.75 -6.17 -22.59
CA GLU A 352 20.71 -7.13 -21.47
C GLU A 352 21.05 -6.43 -20.14
N MET A 353 22.10 -5.62 -20.11
CA MET A 353 22.58 -4.98 -18.88
C MET A 353 21.72 -3.77 -18.47
N ASN A 354 21.18 -2.98 -19.41
CA ASN A 354 20.21 -1.92 -19.11
C ASN A 354 18.84 -2.51 -18.69
N ALA A 355 18.44 -3.67 -19.20
CA ALA A 355 17.26 -4.38 -18.70
C ALA A 355 17.45 -4.80 -17.24
N LEU A 356 18.60 -5.41 -16.89
CA LEU A 356 18.91 -5.81 -15.51
C LEU A 356 18.99 -4.61 -14.56
N ARG A 357 19.64 -3.51 -14.96
CA ARG A 357 19.69 -2.28 -14.14
C ARG A 357 18.29 -1.67 -13.93
N ARG A 358 17.42 -1.66 -14.94
CA ARG A 358 16.02 -1.21 -14.78
C ARG A 358 15.20 -2.13 -13.89
N GLN A 359 15.42 -3.45 -13.94
CA GLN A 359 14.86 -4.39 -12.95
C GLN A 359 15.35 -4.06 -11.54
N HIS A 360 16.66 -3.87 -11.34
CA HIS A 360 17.23 -3.56 -10.03
C HIS A 360 16.67 -2.26 -9.43
N ALA A 361 16.47 -1.22 -10.24
CA ALA A 361 15.84 0.03 -9.83
C ALA A 361 14.38 -0.17 -9.37
N ARG A 362 13.59 -0.96 -10.10
CA ARG A 362 12.21 -1.31 -9.72
C ARG A 362 12.17 -2.08 -8.39
N GLU A 363 12.98 -3.14 -8.27
CA GLU A 363 13.12 -3.94 -7.04
C GLU A 363 13.49 -3.07 -5.82
N GLN A 364 14.39 -2.08 -6.00
CA GLN A 364 14.75 -1.14 -4.93
C GLN A 364 13.57 -0.24 -4.55
N CYS A 365 12.84 0.31 -5.52
CA CYS A 365 11.68 1.18 -5.27
C CYS A 365 10.55 0.44 -4.57
N ASP A 366 10.22 -0.78 -5.02
CA ASP A 366 9.17 -1.61 -4.44
C ASP A 366 9.52 -2.05 -3.01
N LEU A 367 10.80 -2.34 -2.74
CA LEU A 367 11.26 -2.62 -1.37
C LEU A 367 11.21 -1.36 -0.48
N LEU A 368 11.57 -0.18 -0.97
CA LEU A 368 11.46 1.06 -0.18
C LEU A 368 9.99 1.41 0.14
N ARG A 369 9.07 1.22 -0.82
CA ARG A 369 7.61 1.35 -0.60
C ARG A 369 7.11 0.39 0.49
N LEU A 370 7.55 -0.88 0.46
CA LEU A 370 7.21 -1.89 1.45
C LEU A 370 7.76 -1.54 2.85
N LEU A 371 9.01 -1.09 2.94
CA LEU A 371 9.66 -0.73 4.21
C LEU A 371 9.08 0.54 4.83
N LEU A 372 8.62 1.49 4.01
CA LEU A 372 7.86 2.67 4.46
C LEU A 372 6.57 2.23 5.17
N ASP A 373 5.76 1.40 4.53
CA ASP A 373 4.49 0.92 5.09
C ASP A 373 4.69 0.00 6.31
N GLU A 374 5.73 -0.83 6.32
CA GLU A 374 6.11 -1.63 7.50
C GLU A 374 6.57 -0.74 8.67
N THR A 375 7.38 0.29 8.42
CA THR A 375 7.84 1.23 9.46
C THR A 375 6.66 2.01 10.05
N GLN A 376 5.79 2.58 9.21
CA GLN A 376 4.60 3.30 9.68
C GLN A 376 3.64 2.40 10.47
N LYS A 377 3.46 1.15 10.04
CA LYS A 377 2.67 0.14 10.76
C LYS A 377 3.26 -0.20 12.12
N ASN A 378 4.59 -0.35 12.21
CA ASN A 378 5.27 -0.61 13.47
C ASN A 378 5.17 0.59 14.44
N GLN A 379 5.33 1.82 13.96
CA GLN A 379 5.14 3.02 14.79
C GLN A 379 3.69 3.16 15.31
N ILE A 380 2.68 2.85 14.49
CA ILE A 380 1.26 2.80 14.93
C ILE A 380 1.04 1.70 15.98
N LYS A 381 1.72 0.55 15.86
CA LYS A 381 1.67 -0.52 16.86
C LYS A 381 2.29 -0.07 18.19
N GLU A 382 3.50 0.49 18.16
CA GLU A 382 4.21 0.96 19.36
C GLU A 382 3.43 2.00 20.16
N ILE A 383 2.82 2.99 19.48
CA ILE A 383 2.00 4.00 20.18
C ILE A 383 0.72 3.39 20.77
N THR A 384 0.11 2.41 20.10
CA THR A 384 -1.06 1.68 20.60
C THR A 384 -0.73 0.85 21.86
N GLU A 385 0.42 0.17 21.86
CA GLU A 385 0.92 -0.58 23.03
C GLU A 385 1.28 0.35 24.20
N ARG A 386 1.86 1.53 23.90
CA ARG A 386 2.14 2.59 24.88
C ARG A 386 0.85 3.13 25.52
N HIS A 387 -0.16 3.45 24.72
CA HIS A 387 -1.48 3.92 25.19
C HIS A 387 -2.18 2.86 26.05
N LEU A 388 -2.11 1.58 25.67
CA LEU A 388 -2.64 0.47 26.47
C LEU A 388 -1.93 0.32 27.82
N LYS A 389 -0.62 0.59 27.88
CA LYS A 389 0.13 0.62 29.14
C LYS A 389 -0.25 1.83 30.00
N GLU A 390 -0.24 3.05 29.43
CA GLU A 390 -0.63 4.29 30.12
C GLU A 390 -2.04 4.20 30.72
N LYS A 391 -2.98 3.51 30.07
CA LYS A 391 -4.32 3.25 30.60
C LYS A 391 -4.30 2.37 31.85
N LYS A 392 -3.56 1.24 31.81
CA LYS A 392 -3.43 0.33 32.97
C LYS A 392 -2.73 1.01 34.15
N ASP A 393 -1.69 1.79 33.86
CA ASP A 393 -0.96 2.54 34.88
C ASP A 393 -1.85 3.63 35.52
N LEU A 394 -2.75 4.27 34.76
CA LEU A 394 -3.77 5.16 35.31
C LEU A 394 -4.80 4.42 36.18
N GLU A 395 -5.34 3.29 35.71
CA GLU A 395 -6.32 2.50 36.47
C GLU A 395 -5.73 2.01 37.81
N LEU A 396 -4.46 1.57 37.83
CA LEU A 396 -3.72 1.24 39.05
C LEU A 396 -3.49 2.46 39.95
N SER A 397 -3.19 3.62 39.38
CA SER A 397 -3.03 4.88 40.13
C SER A 397 -4.33 5.29 40.83
N GLN A 398 -5.47 5.21 40.12
CA GLN A 398 -6.79 5.53 40.67
C GLN A 398 -7.20 4.58 41.81
N VAL A 399 -6.87 3.28 41.72
CA VAL A 399 -7.06 2.32 42.82
C VAL A 399 -6.21 2.69 44.03
N ARG A 400 -4.92 3.02 43.83
CA ARG A 400 -4.02 3.45 44.92
C ARG A 400 -4.51 4.73 45.59
N GLN A 401 -4.91 5.74 44.82
CA GLN A 401 -5.45 7.00 45.33
C GLN A 401 -6.72 6.77 46.18
N ASN A 402 -7.64 5.91 45.71
CA ASN A 402 -8.87 5.61 46.45
C ASN A 402 -8.60 4.92 47.80
N ILE A 403 -7.61 4.03 47.86
CA ILE A 403 -7.16 3.39 49.11
C ILE A 403 -6.50 4.42 50.05
N GLU A 404 -5.65 5.30 49.51
CA GLU A 404 -4.96 6.35 50.26
C GLU A 404 -5.95 7.37 50.85
N ASP A 405 -6.91 7.85 50.07
CA ASP A 405 -7.95 8.77 50.55
C ASP A 405 -8.85 8.11 51.60
N SER A 406 -9.19 6.83 51.43
CA SER A 406 -9.97 6.07 52.41
C SER A 406 -9.23 5.91 53.74
N LYS A 407 -7.92 5.69 53.72
CA LYS A 407 -7.07 5.67 54.93
C LYS A 407 -7.01 7.04 55.60
N ARG A 408 -6.85 8.11 54.81
CA ARG A 408 -6.81 9.50 55.31
C ARG A 408 -8.10 9.85 56.05
N LEU A 409 -9.25 9.59 55.44
CA LEU A 409 -10.56 9.80 56.06
C LEU A 409 -10.71 8.99 57.37
N GLY A 410 -10.24 7.74 57.40
CA GLY A 410 -10.21 6.90 58.60
C GLY A 410 -9.27 7.39 59.72
N SER A 411 -8.33 8.30 59.41
CA SER A 411 -7.40 8.89 60.38
C SER A 411 -7.85 10.25 60.95
N GLU A 412 -8.97 10.81 60.46
CA GLU A 412 -9.47 12.11 60.87
C GLU A 412 -10.06 12.10 62.29
N LYS A 413 -9.28 12.52 63.28
CA LYS A 413 -9.69 12.67 64.70
C LYS A 413 -10.83 13.69 64.95
N ASN A 414 -11.40 14.28 63.90
CA ASN A 414 -12.34 15.42 63.96
C ASN A 414 -13.72 15.08 63.36
N ILE A 415 -14.05 13.78 63.24
CA ILE A 415 -15.38 13.29 62.87
C ILE A 415 -16.12 12.95 64.16
N ARG A 416 -17.25 13.61 64.43
CA ARG A 416 -17.90 13.58 65.76
C ARG A 416 -18.99 12.54 65.91
N ASN A 417 -19.53 12.00 64.82
CA ASN A 417 -20.61 11.00 64.89
C ASN A 417 -20.65 10.09 63.65
N LYS A 418 -21.22 8.88 63.76
CA LYS A 418 -21.32 7.89 62.68
C LYS A 418 -21.99 8.46 61.42
N MET A 419 -23.07 9.23 61.59
CA MET A 419 -23.78 9.85 60.46
C MET A 419 -22.91 10.87 59.69
N GLU A 420 -21.95 11.51 60.36
CA GLU A 420 -20.98 12.40 59.70
C GLU A 420 -19.94 11.60 58.91
N LEU A 421 -19.43 10.49 59.46
CA LEU A 421 -18.57 9.55 58.75
C LEU A 421 -19.25 9.01 57.48
N ASP A 422 -20.49 8.52 57.61
CA ASP A 422 -21.30 8.01 56.49
C ASP A 422 -21.65 9.10 55.47
N ARG A 423 -21.59 10.39 55.84
CA ARG A 423 -21.66 11.52 54.89
C ARG A 423 -20.34 11.70 54.16
N ARG A 424 -19.22 11.85 54.88
CA ARG A 424 -17.87 12.07 54.28
C ARG A 424 -17.45 10.90 53.38
N VAL A 425 -17.79 9.65 53.72
CA VAL A 425 -17.53 8.48 52.87
C VAL A 425 -18.28 8.55 51.53
N ARG A 426 -19.54 9.02 51.52
CA ARG A 426 -20.31 9.23 50.27
C ARG A 426 -19.78 10.42 49.47
N GLU A 427 -19.46 11.51 50.16
CA GLU A 427 -18.89 12.74 49.57
C GLU A 427 -17.54 12.46 48.89
N LEU A 428 -16.64 11.71 49.56
CA LEU A 428 -15.37 11.25 49.02
C LEU A 428 -15.55 10.32 47.81
N LYS A 429 -16.43 9.31 47.90
CA LYS A 429 -16.72 8.41 46.78
C LYS A 429 -17.23 9.18 45.55
N SER A 430 -18.15 10.12 45.74
CA SER A 430 -18.67 10.98 44.66
C SER A 430 -17.55 11.81 44.01
N ASN A 431 -16.76 12.51 44.82
CA ASN A 431 -15.66 13.36 44.36
C ASN A 431 -14.58 12.56 43.61
N ASN A 432 -14.21 11.38 44.11
CA ASN A 432 -13.23 10.52 43.45
C ASN A 432 -13.80 9.89 42.16
N THR A 433 -15.06 9.47 42.13
CA THR A 433 -15.71 9.03 40.88
C THR A 433 -15.68 10.12 39.82
N LYS A 434 -16.04 11.37 40.17
CA LYS A 434 -16.00 12.50 39.23
C LYS A 434 -14.58 12.75 38.70
N LYS A 435 -13.59 12.89 39.58
CA LYS A 435 -12.17 13.07 39.21
C LYS A 435 -11.66 11.96 38.29
N PHE A 436 -11.95 10.69 38.62
CA PHE A 436 -11.45 9.55 37.85
C PHE A 436 -12.08 9.45 36.46
N VAL A 437 -13.35 9.85 36.31
CA VAL A 437 -14.03 9.94 35.00
C VAL A 437 -13.48 11.09 34.16
N GLU A 438 -13.31 12.28 34.74
CA GLU A 438 -12.73 13.44 34.06
C GLU A 438 -11.28 13.17 33.61
N GLU A 439 -10.49 12.50 34.45
CA GLU A 439 -9.12 12.13 34.13
C GLU A 439 -9.01 11.06 33.04
N ARG A 440 -9.87 10.03 33.05
CA ARG A 440 -9.96 9.07 31.94
C ARG A 440 -10.34 9.77 30.64
N LYS A 441 -11.33 10.67 30.66
CA LYS A 441 -11.74 11.49 29.50
C LYS A 441 -10.56 12.35 28.98
N ARG A 442 -9.78 12.94 29.88
CA ARG A 442 -8.55 13.70 29.56
C ARG A 442 -7.48 12.81 28.93
N GLN A 443 -7.28 11.59 29.44
CA GLN A 443 -6.31 10.63 28.88
C GLN A 443 -6.73 10.14 27.49
N THR A 444 -8.00 9.77 27.30
CA THR A 444 -8.51 9.34 25.98
C THR A 444 -8.33 10.43 24.93
N MET A 445 -8.69 11.69 25.22
CA MET A 445 -8.46 12.78 24.27
C MET A 445 -6.98 13.13 24.06
N LYS A 446 -6.07 12.80 24.98
CA LYS A 446 -4.61 12.86 24.74
C LYS A 446 -4.20 11.79 23.72
N HIS A 447 -4.58 10.54 23.97
CA HIS A 447 -4.22 9.39 23.12
C HIS A 447 -4.77 9.55 21.69
N GLU A 448 -6.00 10.02 21.56
CA GLU A 448 -6.64 10.34 20.27
C GLU A 448 -5.86 11.40 19.49
N ARG A 449 -5.52 12.53 20.12
CA ARG A 449 -4.71 13.60 19.48
C ARG A 449 -3.30 13.14 19.10
N GLU A 450 -2.66 12.33 19.94
CA GLU A 450 -1.34 11.76 19.65
C GLU A 450 -1.39 10.85 18.43
N LYS A 451 -2.43 10.01 18.32
CA LYS A 451 -2.66 9.14 17.17
C LYS A 451 -2.96 9.94 15.89
N ASP A 452 -3.86 10.91 15.95
CA ASP A 452 -4.22 11.77 14.82
C ASP A 452 -3.02 12.54 14.27
N ASN A 453 -2.19 13.09 15.16
CA ASN A 453 -0.97 13.80 14.78
C ASN A 453 0.05 12.86 14.12
N LEU A 454 0.20 11.64 14.64
CA LEU A 454 1.06 10.62 14.01
C LEU A 454 0.53 10.22 12.63
N THR A 455 -0.78 9.99 12.47
CA THR A 455 -1.39 9.64 11.17
C THR A 455 -1.19 10.76 10.13
N LYS A 456 -1.42 12.02 10.49
CA LYS A 456 -1.17 13.17 9.58
C LYS A 456 0.31 13.32 9.22
N SER A 457 1.21 13.00 10.16
CA SER A 457 2.65 12.94 9.89
C SER A 457 3.00 11.79 8.93
N HIS A 458 2.36 10.63 9.09
CA HIS A 458 2.54 9.49 8.19
C HIS A 458 2.03 9.76 6.77
N GLU A 459 0.87 10.41 6.63
CA GLU A 459 0.29 10.80 5.32
C GLU A 459 1.19 11.79 4.57
N THR A 460 1.70 12.82 5.26
CA THR A 460 2.61 13.81 4.66
C THR A 460 3.98 13.20 4.34
N GLN A 461 4.58 12.44 5.25
CA GLN A 461 5.81 11.68 4.98
C GLN A 461 5.66 10.72 3.80
N LYS A 462 4.55 9.95 3.74
CA LYS A 462 4.30 8.99 2.67
C LYS A 462 4.14 9.67 1.32
N THR A 463 3.45 10.81 1.26
CA THR A 463 3.30 11.58 0.02
C THR A 463 4.66 12.05 -0.50
N THR A 464 5.51 12.63 0.35
CA THR A 464 6.84 13.11 -0.04
C THR A 464 7.78 11.97 -0.43
N LEU A 465 7.84 10.90 0.37
CA LEU A 465 8.75 9.77 0.13
C LEU A 465 8.36 8.96 -1.11
N LEU A 466 7.06 8.80 -1.40
CA LEU A 466 6.63 8.17 -2.65
C LEU A 466 7.04 8.99 -3.86
N ALA A 467 6.85 10.32 -3.84
CA ALA A 467 7.30 11.20 -4.92
C ALA A 467 8.83 11.16 -5.11
N GLU A 468 9.61 11.01 -4.04
CA GLU A 468 11.07 10.86 -4.12
C GLU A 468 11.48 9.49 -4.69
N ILE A 469 10.81 8.41 -4.29
CA ILE A 469 11.02 7.05 -4.83
C ILE A 469 10.65 7.00 -6.32
N ASP A 470 9.54 7.62 -6.72
CA ASP A 470 9.05 7.63 -8.10
C ASP A 470 10.01 8.45 -8.99
N LYS A 471 10.47 9.62 -8.53
CA LYS A 471 11.50 10.41 -9.20
C LYS A 471 12.84 9.66 -9.30
N MET A 472 13.21 8.88 -8.29
CA MET A 472 14.39 8.00 -8.33
C MET A 472 14.24 6.90 -9.39
N LEU A 473 13.03 6.35 -9.56
CA LEU A 473 12.73 5.36 -10.61
C LEU A 473 12.78 5.98 -12.02
N GLU A 474 12.14 7.14 -12.23
CA GLU A 474 12.17 7.88 -13.49
C GLU A 474 13.60 8.21 -13.92
N TYR A 475 14.40 8.80 -13.03
CA TYR A 475 15.81 9.09 -13.29
C TYR A 475 16.60 7.81 -13.63
N SER A 476 16.36 6.72 -12.88
CA SER A 476 17.02 5.44 -13.13
C SER A 476 16.63 4.80 -14.45
N VAL A 477 15.44 5.05 -15.00
CA VAL A 477 15.01 4.57 -16.32
C VAL A 477 15.60 5.47 -17.41
N ASN A 478 15.30 6.78 -17.36
CA ASN A 478 15.60 7.72 -18.43
C ASN A 478 17.11 7.84 -18.71
N TYR A 479 17.93 7.92 -17.67
CA TYR A 479 19.40 8.02 -17.81
C TYR A 479 20.04 6.80 -18.50
N GLN A 480 19.36 5.65 -18.50
CA GLN A 480 19.85 4.43 -19.16
C GLN A 480 19.48 4.37 -20.65
N ASP A 481 18.38 5.01 -21.04
CA ASP A 481 17.98 5.14 -22.46
C ASP A 481 18.69 6.34 -23.13
N GLU A 482 19.08 7.38 -22.37
CA GLU A 482 19.97 8.46 -22.85
C GLU A 482 21.44 8.04 -23.00
N THR A 483 21.87 6.88 -22.49
CA THR A 483 23.25 6.40 -22.63
C THR A 483 23.54 6.02 -24.09
N PRO A 484 24.31 6.80 -24.87
CA PRO A 484 24.30 6.65 -26.33
C PRO A 484 25.01 5.39 -26.81
N MET A 485 24.47 4.74 -27.85
CA MET A 485 25.16 3.68 -28.61
C MET A 485 26.42 4.18 -29.36
N ALA A 486 26.67 5.49 -29.37
CA ALA A 486 27.73 6.20 -30.08
C ALA A 486 29.16 6.01 -29.50
N ARG A 487 29.53 4.78 -29.11
CA ARG A 487 30.90 4.40 -28.71
C ARG A 487 31.47 3.19 -29.45
N PHE A 488 30.93 2.88 -30.63
CA PHE A 488 31.52 1.95 -31.59
C PHE A 488 31.57 2.70 -32.93
N PRO A 489 32.77 3.19 -33.31
CA PRO A 489 33.68 2.31 -34.04
C PRO A 489 35.13 2.34 -33.54
N SER A 490 35.64 1.18 -33.13
CA SER A 490 37.08 0.87 -33.12
C SER A 490 37.27 -0.64 -33.12
N SER A 491 37.27 -1.25 -34.31
CA SER A 491 37.81 -2.60 -34.48
C SER A 491 39.31 -2.56 -34.22
N SER A 492 39.79 -3.33 -33.25
CA SER A 492 41.23 -3.53 -33.02
C SER A 492 41.80 -4.46 -34.09
N VAL A 493 42.23 -3.86 -35.21
CA VAL A 493 42.95 -4.51 -36.32
C VAL A 493 44.46 -4.39 -36.11
#